data_AF-A0A1G6RJD9-F1
#
_entry.id   AF-A0A1G6RJD9-F1
#
_cell.length_a   1.000
_cell.length_b   1.000
_cell.length_c   1.000
_cell.angle_alpha   90.00
_cell.angle_beta   90.00
_cell.angle_gamma   90.00
#
_symmetry.space_group_name_H-M   'P 1'
#
loop_
_entity.id
_entity.type
_entity.pdbx_description
1 polymer ?
#
loop_
_entity_poly.entity_id
_entity_poly.type
_entity_poly.pdbx_seq_one_letter_code
_entity_poly.pdbx_strand_id
1 'polypeptide(L)'
;MADSTSTKTETDPCDDGWLGYFERSPAVFSVFRVGAEGSTHPLLLPEYRIECNDGAGPREICRFTVEPEAIPEWFGAWRNDEWCPWILENAHRLIADPENT
;
A
#
# COMPACT_ATOMS: atom_id res chain seq x y z
N MET A 1 -13.70 32.24 35.12
CA MET A 1 -12.63 31.58 34.37
C MET A 1 -13.12 30.16 34.10
N ALA A 2 -13.72 29.92 32.92
CA ALA A 2 -14.32 28.63 32.60
C ALA A 2 -13.37 27.83 31.70
N ASP A 3 -13.25 26.57 32.09
CA ASP A 3 -12.68 25.40 31.43
C ASP A 3 -13.03 25.29 29.94
N SER A 4 -12.08 24.83 29.13
CA SER A 4 -12.35 23.91 28.02
C SER A 4 -11.03 23.32 27.54
N THR A 5 -10.66 22.21 28.17
CA THR A 5 -9.80 21.17 27.58
C THR A 5 -10.39 20.73 26.24
N SER A 6 -9.88 21.27 25.13
CA SER A 6 -10.06 20.64 23.83
C SER A 6 -9.01 19.55 23.68
N THR A 7 -9.34 18.35 24.15
CA THR A 7 -8.73 17.10 23.64
C THR A 7 -9.11 16.97 22.18
N LYS A 8 -8.33 17.63 21.32
CA LYS A 8 -8.26 17.30 19.90
C LYS A 8 -7.51 15.98 19.85
N THR A 9 -8.24 14.88 19.70
CA THR A 9 -7.65 13.63 19.22
C THR A 9 -7.07 13.95 17.85
N GLU A 10 -5.78 14.29 17.81
CA GLU A 10 -5.00 14.32 16.59
C GLU A 10 -4.90 12.87 16.14
N THR A 11 -5.77 12.47 15.21
CA THR A 11 -5.46 11.35 14.33
C THR A 11 -4.13 11.68 13.69
N ASP A 12 -3.10 10.89 13.98
CA ASP A 12 -1.76 11.07 13.43
C ASP A 12 -1.88 10.98 11.89
N PRO A 13 -1.63 12.06 11.12
CA PRO A 13 -1.82 12.07 9.67
C PRO A 13 -0.72 11.30 8.90
N CYS A 14 0.11 10.54 9.63
CA CYS A 14 1.31 9.92 9.11
C CYS A 14 1.11 8.45 8.65
N ASP A 15 -0.04 7.84 8.92
CA ASP A 15 -0.31 6.47 8.48
C ASP A 15 -1.06 6.47 7.15
N ASP A 16 -0.31 6.67 6.06
CA ASP A 16 -0.81 6.58 4.68
C ASP A 16 -1.19 5.14 4.26
N GLY A 17 -1.21 4.21 5.21
CA GLY A 17 -1.45 2.80 5.03
C GLY A 17 -0.20 2.00 4.68
N TRP A 18 1.01 2.55 4.83
CA TRP A 18 2.26 1.83 4.55
C TRP A 18 2.37 0.51 5.34
N LEU A 19 2.66 -0.59 4.65
CA LEU A 19 2.75 -1.94 5.21
C LEU A 19 4.19 -2.46 5.29
N GLY A 20 5.13 -1.82 4.59
CA GLY A 20 6.51 -2.31 4.49
C GLY A 20 7.09 -2.13 3.10
N TYR A 21 8.31 -2.62 2.92
CA TYR A 21 8.98 -2.63 1.62
C TYR A 21 9.76 -3.91 1.36
N PHE A 22 10.12 -4.14 0.11
CA PHE A 22 11.05 -5.19 -0.33
C PHE A 22 11.87 -4.67 -1.50
N GLU A 23 13.01 -5.29 -1.77
CA GLU A 23 13.93 -4.78 -2.79
C GLU A 23 14.46 -5.86 -3.72
N ARG A 24 14.73 -5.44 -4.95
CA ARG A 24 15.53 -6.16 -5.94
C ARG A 24 16.40 -5.13 -6.65
N SER A 25 17.61 -4.93 -6.12
CA SER A 25 18.53 -3.88 -6.54
C SER A 25 18.60 -3.72 -8.07
N PRO A 26 18.44 -2.49 -8.61
CA PRO A 26 18.36 -1.22 -7.88
C PRO A 26 16.93 -0.81 -7.45
N ALA A 27 15.91 -1.63 -7.67
CA ALA A 27 14.52 -1.27 -7.41
C ALA A 27 14.08 -1.56 -5.97
N VAL A 28 13.46 -0.58 -5.32
CA VAL A 28 12.81 -0.70 -4.02
C VAL A 28 11.29 -0.61 -4.22
N PHE A 29 10.56 -1.53 -3.62
CA PHE A 29 9.11 -1.63 -3.73
C PHE A 29 8.46 -1.40 -2.37
N SER A 30 7.57 -0.42 -2.27
CA SER A 30 6.82 -0.11 -1.06
C SER A 30 5.36 -0.52 -1.22
N VAL A 31 4.77 -1.13 -0.19
CA VAL A 31 3.38 -1.60 -0.22
C VAL A 31 2.55 -0.75 0.71
N PHE A 32 1.37 -0.35 0.24
CA PHE A 32 0.43 0.46 1.00
C PHE A 32 -0.97 -0.11 0.90
N ARG A 33 -1.72 -0.01 1.99
CA ARG A 33 -3.16 -0.21 2.00
C ARG A 33 -3.86 1.07 1.54
N VAL A 34 -4.69 0.95 0.51
CA VAL A 34 -5.47 2.07 -0.02
C VAL A 34 -6.74 2.24 0.82
N GLY A 35 -7.05 3.48 1.22
CA GLY A 35 -8.28 3.80 1.94
C GLY A 35 -8.25 3.55 3.45
N ALA A 36 -7.06 3.52 4.08
CA ALA A 36 -6.94 3.43 5.54
C ALA A 36 -7.72 4.54 6.27
N GLU A 37 -7.83 5.73 5.67
CA GLU A 37 -8.72 6.79 6.12
C GLU A 37 -10.07 6.76 5.38
N GLY A 38 -11.07 6.10 5.97
CA GLY A 38 -12.47 6.37 5.64
C GLY A 38 -13.09 5.63 4.46
N SER A 39 -12.72 4.37 4.20
CA SER A 39 -13.48 3.50 3.29
C SER A 39 -14.98 3.53 3.64
N THR A 40 -15.74 4.24 2.80
CA THR A 40 -17.14 4.65 3.00
C THR A 40 -18.14 3.48 2.90
N HIS A 41 -17.67 2.25 2.64
CA HIS A 41 -18.52 1.06 2.62
C HIS A 41 -17.82 -0.18 3.21
N PRO A 42 -18.35 -0.78 4.30
CA PRO A 42 -17.77 -1.95 4.97
C PRO A 42 -17.83 -3.26 4.15
N LEU A 43 -18.27 -3.19 2.89
CA LEU A 43 -18.43 -4.32 1.98
C LEU A 43 -17.35 -4.39 0.90
N LEU A 44 -16.51 -3.36 0.77
CA LEU A 44 -15.41 -3.37 -0.19
C LEU A 44 -14.20 -4.06 0.45
N LEU A 45 -13.65 -5.04 -0.26
CA LEU A 45 -12.40 -5.68 0.12
C LEU A 45 -11.28 -4.63 0.18
N PRO A 46 -10.27 -4.83 1.05
CA PRO A 46 -9.11 -3.93 1.08
C PRO A 46 -8.41 -3.89 -0.28
N GLU A 47 -8.15 -2.68 -0.76
CA GLU A 47 -7.32 -2.43 -1.94
C GLU A 47 -5.90 -2.08 -1.47
N TYR A 48 -4.92 -2.45 -2.28
CA TYR A 48 -3.51 -2.26 -2.02
C TYR A 48 -2.83 -1.63 -3.24
N ARG A 49 -1.87 -0.75 -2.99
CA ARG A 49 -0.99 -0.19 -4.03
C ARG A 49 0.46 -0.57 -3.76
N ILE A 50 1.20 -0.78 -4.85
CA ILE A 50 2.64 -0.98 -4.83
C ILE A 50 3.28 0.18 -5.56
N GLU A 51 4.24 0.82 -4.89
CA GLU A 51 5.09 1.83 -5.50
C GLU A 51 6.48 1.25 -5.73
N CYS A 52 7.13 1.63 -6.83
CA CYS A 52 8.50 1.29 -7.14
C CYS A 52 9.35 2.56 -7.23
N ASN A 53 10.51 2.53 -6.60
CA ASN A 53 11.58 3.50 -6.76
C ASN A 53 12.81 2.79 -7.34
N ASP A 54 13.09 3.07 -8.60
CA ASP A 54 14.21 2.55 -9.38
C ASP A 54 15.36 3.58 -9.54
N GLY A 55 15.33 4.64 -8.74
CA GLY A 55 16.25 5.78 -8.82
C GLY A 55 15.67 6.99 -9.54
N ALA A 56 14.49 6.89 -10.15
CA ALA A 56 13.78 8.03 -10.74
C ALA A 56 12.64 8.58 -9.85
N GLY A 57 12.59 8.15 -8.58
CA GLY A 57 11.56 8.50 -7.59
C GLY A 57 10.43 7.48 -7.51
N PRO A 58 9.70 7.41 -6.38
CA PRO A 58 8.62 6.47 -6.19
C PRO A 58 7.46 6.73 -7.16
N ARG A 59 6.97 5.66 -7.79
CA ARG A 59 5.80 5.69 -8.67
C ARG A 59 4.93 4.47 -8.40
N GLU A 60 3.62 4.67 -8.41
CA GLU A 60 2.66 3.58 -8.37
C GLU A 60 2.83 2.70 -9.62
N ILE A 61 3.02 1.40 -9.41
CA ILE A 61 3.22 0.41 -10.48
C ILE A 61 2.13 -0.65 -10.53
N CYS A 62 1.42 -0.85 -9.41
CA CYS A 62 0.36 -1.83 -9.31
C CYS A 62 -0.73 -1.43 -8.31
N ARG A 63 -1.98 -1.75 -8.63
CA ARG A 63 -3.12 -1.80 -7.71
C ARG A 63 -3.78 -3.16 -7.75
N PHE A 64 -4.16 -3.69 -6.60
CA PHE A 64 -4.80 -5.00 -6.51
C PHE A 64 -5.63 -5.15 -5.22
N THR A 65 -6.46 -6.19 -5.19
CA THR A 65 -7.16 -6.66 -3.99
C THR A 65 -6.70 -8.07 -3.66
N VAL A 66 -6.99 -8.54 -2.44
CA VAL A 66 -6.68 -9.92 -2.01
C VAL A 66 -7.73 -10.95 -2.46
N GLU A 67 -8.67 -10.56 -3.33
CA GLU A 67 -9.65 -11.49 -3.87
C GLU A 67 -8.96 -12.51 -4.80
N PRO A 68 -9.21 -13.82 -4.64
CA PRO A 68 -8.49 -14.86 -5.40
C PRO A 68 -8.61 -14.75 -6.93
N GLU A 69 -9.71 -14.18 -7.42
CA GLU A 69 -10.01 -14.03 -8.85
C GLU A 69 -9.72 -12.62 -9.37
N ALA A 70 -9.33 -11.68 -8.49
CA ALA A 70 -9.00 -10.33 -8.91
C ALA A 70 -7.72 -10.32 -9.74
N ILE A 71 -7.77 -9.61 -10.86
CA ILE A 71 -6.63 -9.40 -11.74
C ILE A 71 -5.94 -8.12 -11.28
N PRO A 72 -4.65 -8.16 -10.87
CA PRO A 72 -3.88 -6.97 -10.52
C PRO A 72 -3.77 -6.02 -11.71
N GLU A 73 -4.01 -4.74 -11.48
CA GLU A 73 -3.79 -3.70 -12.48
C GLU A 73 -2.34 -3.24 -12.42
N TRP A 74 -1.62 -3.39 -13.52
CA TRP A 74 -0.23 -2.94 -13.67
C TRP A 74 -0.14 -1.69 -14.56
N PHE A 75 0.75 -0.76 -14.19
CA PHE A 75 0.90 0.52 -14.87
C PHE A 75 2.22 0.64 -15.65
N GLY A 76 2.17 1.36 -16.77
CA GLY A 76 3.35 1.68 -17.56
C GLY A 76 4.10 0.45 -18.08
N ALA A 77 5.43 0.45 -17.88
CA ALA A 77 6.32 -0.62 -18.34
C ALA A 77 6.10 -1.95 -17.60
N TRP A 78 5.39 -1.95 -16.46
CA TRP A 78 5.15 -3.14 -15.65
C TRP A 78 4.04 -4.05 -16.19
N ARG A 79 3.33 -3.63 -17.25
CA ARG A 79 2.28 -4.47 -17.85
C ARG A 79 2.87 -5.73 -18.49
N ASN A 80 2.58 -6.87 -17.88
CA ASN A 80 3.10 -8.19 -18.26
C ASN A 80 4.62 -8.34 -18.07
N ASP A 81 5.20 -7.58 -17.14
CA ASP A 81 6.61 -7.76 -16.79
C ASP A 81 6.83 -9.11 -16.09
N GLU A 82 7.98 -9.74 -16.34
CA GLU A 82 8.33 -11.03 -15.73
C GLU A 82 8.48 -10.97 -14.20
N TRP A 83 8.67 -9.78 -13.63
CA TRP A 83 8.80 -9.61 -12.18
C TRP A 83 7.45 -9.51 -11.48
N CYS A 84 6.34 -9.28 -12.21
CA CYS A 84 5.00 -9.12 -11.63
C CYS A 84 4.61 -10.23 -10.65
N PRO A 85 4.80 -11.54 -10.95
CA PRO A 85 4.46 -12.60 -10.01
C PRO A 85 5.29 -12.54 -8.72
N TRP A 86 6.59 -12.27 -8.82
CA TRP A 86 7.49 -12.15 -7.67
C TRP A 86 7.12 -10.93 -6.80
N ILE A 87 6.79 -9.80 -7.42
CA ILE A 87 6.37 -8.57 -6.73
C ILE A 87 5.09 -8.85 -5.92
N LEU A 88 4.09 -9.51 -6.51
CA LEU A 88 2.84 -9.84 -5.82
C LEU A 88 3.06 -10.80 -4.64
N GLU A 89 3.91 -11.82 -4.80
CA GLU A 89 4.23 -12.75 -3.71
C GLU A 89 4.84 -12.02 -2.51
N ASN A 90 5.76 -11.08 -2.75
CA ASN A 90 6.34 -10.25 -1.68
C ASN A 90 5.30 -9.32 -1.06
N ALA A 91 4.44 -8.70 -1.88
CA ALA A 91 3.39 -7.82 -1.37
C ALA A 91 2.39 -8.59 -0.50
N HIS A 92 1.99 -9.81 -0.88
CA HIS A 92 1.13 -10.66 -0.07
C HIS A 92 1.77 -11.04 1.28
N ARG A 93 3.10 -11.23 1.33
CA ARG A 93 3.81 -11.45 2.60
C ARG A 93 3.69 -10.25 3.53
N LEU A 94 3.91 -9.04 3.02
CA LEU A 94 3.75 -7.81 3.81
C LEU A 94 2.30 -7.55 4.23
N ILE A 95 1.32 -7.97 3.43
CA ILE A 95 -0.09 -7.89 3.83
C ILE A 95 -0.39 -8.84 5.01
N ALA A 96 0.23 -10.02 5.03
CA ALA A 96 0.05 -11.00 6.10
C ALA A 96 0.82 -10.65 7.39
N ASP A 97 1.99 -10.02 7.25
CA ASP A 97 2.89 -9.63 8.34
C ASP A 97 3.51 -8.24 8.06
N PRO A 98 2.79 -7.14 8.38
CA PRO A 98 3.25 -5.78 8.11
C PRO A 98 4.44 -5.35 8.97
N GLU A 99 5.37 -4.60 8.38
CA GLU A 99 6.54 -4.04 9.08
C GLU A 99 6.20 -2.85 10.00
N ASN A 100 5.04 -2.24 9.82
CA ASN A 100 4.62 -1.04 10.56
C ASN A 100 4.15 -1.32 12.01
N THR A 101 4.60 -2.42 12.61
CA THR A 101 4.23 -2.87 13.97
C THR A 101 4.94 -2.09 15.07
#